data_AF-A0A0W8DI36-F1
#
_entry.id   AF-A0A0W8DI36-F1
#
_cell.length_a   1.000
_cell.length_b   1.000
_cell.length_c   1.000
_cell.angle_alpha   90.00
_cell.angle_beta   90.00
_cell.angle_gamma   90.00
#
_symmetry.space_group_name_H-M   'P 1'
#
loop_
_entity.id
_entity.type
_entity.pdbx_description
1 polymer ?
#
loop_
_entity_poly.entity_id
_entity_poly.type
_entity_poly.pdbx_seq_one_letter_code
_entity_poly.pdbx_strand_id
1 'polypeptide(L)'
;MTITPDEAWSLACRRCDALVARHSQLSFILENATGVHLTLDKTLLHNEQLGESWRVSSHSGVLPALQFTKIRTKNAFKRQRLPFELCCVHCDAKVASEDLSQLTSPAKYLKRLGQAFSSTKETFEVNQSVLDNPVEDIENDQYVFTDGCGEIALVGAENIVRELQLPFTPSAFQIRLGGAKGVLVVSDLGRSNIRCDDAVVLRKSMSKFTSNHRVLEIVAFAGKSEAYLTRQSVLILNDLGINEDVFMEMQEEFLSDLRSLIASDDGAYFELKAVLPPSVIWWIDVLVRKLEVKILADEYLSSLARTIYHYRLANTVMRARIPIAKGRTLMGVADFTGTLEYGEVFVQYSETDEEIGTDSYVVLDDVDVAVHRSPCHHPGDIRVLRCRADVPPQLRQLKDCIVFPSKGPRPHPEECTGGDLDGDMFVVIWDKRLIPSRAQVHEPMAFDEDTGGDTSPEERNTTSQRMTQVWLIFTFTPSRTIFLVLLRTLTLRFAIHRMMEASMKTRKFWHVSVPNKLTVFVLKKILRLYAT
;
A
#
# COMPACT_ATOMS: atom_id res chain seq x y z
N MET A 1 32.52 43.06 -28.67
CA MET A 1 32.00 43.08 -27.28
C MET A 1 32.53 41.85 -26.59
N THR A 2 33.40 42.03 -25.60
CA THR A 2 33.92 40.96 -24.74
C THR A 2 32.75 40.42 -23.92
N ILE A 3 32.27 39.23 -24.30
CA ILE A 3 31.28 38.48 -23.55
C ILE A 3 31.91 38.17 -22.18
N THR A 4 31.35 38.73 -21.12
CA THR A 4 31.78 38.38 -19.76
C THR A 4 31.44 36.91 -19.49
N PRO A 5 32.15 36.19 -18.60
CA PRO A 5 31.87 34.76 -18.36
C PRO A 5 30.41 34.47 -17.98
N ASP A 6 29.66 35.48 -17.51
CA ASP A 6 28.24 35.39 -17.18
C ASP A 6 27.26 35.41 -18.38
N GLU A 7 27.72 35.62 -19.61
CA GLU A 7 26.86 35.96 -20.77
C GLU A 7 26.79 34.90 -21.88
N ALA A 8 27.29 33.68 -21.62
CA ALA A 8 27.26 32.65 -22.65
C ALA A 8 25.86 32.02 -22.86
N TRP A 9 24.99 32.00 -21.83
CA TRP A 9 23.68 31.32 -21.82
C TRP A 9 22.67 31.98 -20.85
N SER A 10 21.38 31.97 -21.18
CA SER A 10 20.28 32.42 -20.30
C SER A 10 19.00 31.62 -20.48
N LEU A 11 18.22 31.47 -19.39
CA LEU A 11 16.85 30.96 -19.40
C LEU A 11 15.88 32.12 -19.23
N ALA A 12 14.85 32.23 -20.08
CA ALA A 12 13.84 33.29 -20.00
C ALA A 12 12.41 32.75 -20.06
N CYS A 13 11.49 33.44 -19.40
CA CYS A 13 10.06 33.13 -19.39
C CYS A 13 9.42 33.46 -20.75
N ARG A 14 8.77 32.49 -21.40
CA ARG A 14 8.18 32.69 -22.74
C ARG A 14 7.02 33.71 -22.79
N ARG A 15 6.41 34.05 -21.65
CA ARG A 15 5.23 34.95 -21.56
C ARG A 15 5.60 36.42 -21.33
N CYS A 16 6.69 36.69 -20.62
CA CYS A 16 7.09 38.05 -20.24
C CYS A 16 8.56 38.36 -20.50
N ASP A 17 9.31 37.42 -21.09
CA ASP A 17 10.75 37.52 -21.40
C ASP A 17 11.67 37.78 -20.19
N ALA A 18 11.14 37.67 -18.97
CA ALA A 18 11.91 37.84 -17.75
C ALA A 18 12.96 36.73 -17.60
N LEU A 19 14.16 37.11 -17.17
CA LEU A 19 15.30 36.23 -16.94
C LEU A 19 15.07 35.31 -15.73
N VAL A 20 15.32 34.03 -15.92
CA VAL A 20 15.02 32.94 -14.97
C VAL A 20 16.30 32.41 -14.32
N ALA A 21 17.41 32.31 -15.07
CA ALA A 21 18.73 31.92 -14.54
C ALA A 21 19.89 32.39 -15.44
N ARG A 22 21.07 32.62 -14.83
CA ARG A 22 22.34 33.02 -15.48
C ARG A 22 23.40 31.90 -15.47
N HIS A 23 24.47 32.05 -16.26
CA HIS A 23 25.57 31.07 -16.36
C HIS A 23 26.22 30.74 -15.02
N SER A 24 26.47 31.73 -14.15
CA SER A 24 27.01 31.52 -12.79
C SER A 24 26.14 30.68 -11.85
N GLN A 25 24.89 30.41 -12.23
CA GLN A 25 23.93 29.64 -11.44
C GLN A 25 23.71 28.22 -12.00
N LEU A 26 24.48 27.85 -13.03
CA LEU A 26 24.43 26.55 -13.72
C LEU A 26 25.82 25.93 -13.68
N SER A 27 25.94 24.71 -13.19
CA SER A 27 27.21 23.98 -13.18
C SER A 27 27.17 22.84 -14.20
N PHE A 28 28.28 22.65 -14.90
CA PHE A 28 28.45 21.54 -15.83
C PHE A 28 29.32 20.47 -15.19
N ILE A 29 28.80 19.25 -15.04
CA ILE A 29 29.60 18.11 -14.58
C ILE A 29 30.12 17.37 -15.80
N LEU A 30 31.45 17.27 -15.90
CA LEU A 30 32.14 16.43 -16.86
C LEU A 30 32.15 15.00 -16.30
N GLU A 31 31.28 14.14 -16.83
CA GLU A 31 31.20 12.75 -16.37
C GLU A 31 32.34 11.90 -16.96
N ASN A 32 32.78 12.24 -18.19
CA ASN A 32 33.93 11.65 -18.87
C ASN A 32 34.36 12.52 -20.08
N ALA A 33 35.36 12.08 -20.84
CA ALA A 33 36.02 12.83 -21.92
C ALA A 33 35.10 13.40 -23.02
N THR A 34 33.83 13.00 -23.10
CA THR A 34 32.87 13.48 -24.13
C THR A 34 31.48 13.85 -23.59
N GLY A 35 31.21 13.65 -22.30
CA GLY A 35 29.91 13.87 -21.68
C GLY A 35 29.89 15.08 -20.74
N VAL A 36 29.07 16.08 -21.04
CA VAL A 36 28.85 17.27 -20.21
C VAL A 36 27.38 17.33 -19.80
N HIS A 37 27.10 17.25 -18.49
CA HIS A 37 25.75 17.33 -17.93
C HIS A 37 25.45 18.73 -17.39
N LEU A 38 24.25 19.25 -17.64
CA LEU A 38 23.77 20.47 -16.99
C LEU A 38 23.18 20.12 -15.62
N THR A 39 23.72 20.70 -14.56
CA THR A 39 23.24 20.56 -13.19
C THR A 39 22.94 21.93 -12.59
N LEU A 40 21.76 22.06 -11.97
CA LEU A 40 21.36 23.23 -11.21
C LEU A 40 21.88 23.10 -9.78
N ASP A 41 22.52 24.14 -9.23
CA ASP A 41 22.92 24.17 -7.82
C ASP A 41 21.67 24.30 -6.95
N LYS A 42 21.37 23.24 -6.17
CA LYS A 42 20.22 23.14 -5.27
C LYS A 42 20.10 24.25 -4.23
N THR A 43 21.20 24.94 -3.92
CA THR A 43 21.21 26.03 -2.96
C THR A 43 20.77 27.38 -3.55
N LEU A 44 20.76 27.49 -4.89
CA LEU A 44 20.33 28.68 -5.63
C LEU A 44 18.84 28.65 -6.01
N LEU A 45 18.15 27.60 -5.61
CA LEU A 45 16.80 27.28 -6.00
C LEU A 45 15.85 27.74 -4.91
N HIS A 46 15.44 29.00 -4.99
CA HIS A 46 14.35 29.52 -4.17
C HIS A 46 13.04 29.23 -4.90
N ASN A 47 12.31 28.22 -4.43
CA ASN A 47 11.06 27.69 -5.02
C ASN A 47 11.25 27.10 -6.42
N GLU A 48 11.16 25.76 -6.53
CA GLU A 48 11.40 25.02 -7.78
C GLU A 48 10.31 23.99 -8.12
N GLN A 49 9.75 24.08 -9.33
CA GLN A 49 9.83 23.05 -10.41
C GLN A 49 11.00 23.44 -11.37
N LEU A 50 11.22 22.64 -12.40
CA LEU A 50 11.34 23.09 -13.78
C LEU A 50 10.69 22.06 -14.71
N GLY A 51 9.78 22.48 -15.59
CA GLY A 51 9.21 21.62 -16.64
C GLY A 51 8.36 22.34 -17.69
N GLU A 52 9.02 22.93 -18.71
CA GLU A 52 8.51 23.36 -20.05
C GLU A 52 7.68 24.67 -20.22
N SER A 53 8.29 25.84 -19.96
CA SER A 53 7.82 27.14 -20.50
C SER A 53 8.97 28.07 -20.92
N TRP A 54 10.02 27.50 -21.52
CA TRP A 54 11.32 28.17 -21.66
C TRP A 54 11.76 28.21 -23.12
N ARG A 55 12.53 29.24 -23.46
CA ARG A 55 13.38 29.27 -24.65
C ARG A 55 14.82 29.26 -24.16
N VAL A 56 15.62 28.32 -24.66
CA VAL A 56 17.07 28.32 -24.47
C VAL A 56 17.67 28.95 -25.72
N SER A 57 18.46 29.99 -25.54
CA SER A 57 19.16 30.68 -26.64
C SER A 57 20.65 30.60 -26.40
N SER A 58 21.40 30.18 -27.42
CA SER A 58 22.87 30.28 -27.45
C SER A 58 23.26 31.50 -28.29
N HIS A 59 24.14 32.36 -27.77
CA HIS A 59 24.71 33.45 -28.57
C HIS A 59 25.75 32.93 -29.58
N SER A 60 25.81 33.57 -30.74
CA SER A 60 26.47 33.16 -31.99
C SER A 60 28.00 33.04 -31.99
N GLY A 61 28.63 32.94 -30.81
CA GLY A 61 30.09 32.92 -30.64
C GLY A 61 30.68 31.63 -30.05
N VAL A 62 29.86 30.62 -29.72
CA VAL A 62 30.33 29.36 -29.13
C VAL A 62 30.61 28.34 -30.23
N LEU A 63 31.88 27.96 -30.40
CA LEU A 63 32.32 26.91 -31.32
C LEU A 63 32.85 25.70 -30.51
N PRO A 64 32.42 24.47 -30.83
CA PRO A 64 31.51 24.10 -31.91
C PRO A 64 30.04 24.38 -31.57
N ALA A 65 29.20 24.56 -32.60
CA ALA A 65 27.76 24.65 -32.45
C ALA A 65 27.22 23.38 -31.77
N LEU A 66 26.56 23.53 -30.62
CA LEU A 66 25.96 22.41 -29.91
C LEU A 66 24.63 22.03 -30.58
N GLN A 67 24.57 20.84 -31.16
CA GLN A 67 23.32 20.20 -31.57
C GLN A 67 22.68 19.52 -30.36
N PHE A 68 21.52 20.02 -29.95
CA PHE A 68 20.66 19.28 -29.02
C PHE A 68 19.99 18.14 -29.77
N THR A 69 20.56 16.94 -29.66
CA THR A 69 19.78 15.74 -29.90
C THR A 69 19.00 15.49 -28.62
N LYS A 70 17.65 15.48 -28.68
CA LYS A 70 16.80 15.06 -27.56
C LYS A 70 17.08 13.58 -27.28
N ILE A 71 18.11 13.29 -26.51
CA ILE A 71 18.45 11.92 -26.11
C ILE A 71 17.76 11.69 -24.78
N ARG A 72 16.60 11.02 -24.85
CA ARG A 72 15.96 10.36 -23.71
C ARG A 72 17.04 9.57 -22.97
N THR A 73 17.30 9.96 -21.73
CA THR A 73 18.42 9.46 -20.91
C THR A 73 18.35 7.95 -20.75
N LYS A 74 19.45 7.28 -21.10
CA LYS A 74 19.63 5.82 -21.10
C LYS A 74 20.05 5.18 -19.73
N ASN A 75 19.71 5.78 -18.57
CA ASN A 75 19.16 5.04 -17.38
C ASN A 75 18.18 5.84 -16.48
N ALA A 76 17.22 6.53 -17.11
CA ALA A 76 16.10 7.26 -16.48
C ALA A 76 14.71 6.91 -17.10
N PHE A 77 14.57 5.76 -17.79
CA PHE A 77 13.43 5.48 -18.71
C PHE A 77 12.11 5.10 -18.07
N LYS A 78 12.07 4.66 -16.82
CA LYS A 78 10.88 3.98 -16.26
C LYS A 78 10.06 4.84 -15.30
N ARG A 79 10.21 6.16 -15.33
CA ARG A 79 9.39 7.05 -14.49
C ARG A 79 9.03 8.32 -15.25
N GLN A 80 7.76 8.44 -15.64
CA GLN A 80 7.14 9.69 -16.11
C GLN A 80 6.76 10.65 -14.97
N ARG A 81 7.52 10.72 -13.86
CA ARG A 81 7.14 11.54 -12.69
C ARG A 81 8.23 12.54 -12.31
N LEU A 82 7.88 13.82 -12.39
CA LEU A 82 8.55 14.93 -11.69
C LEU A 82 7.50 15.66 -10.83
N PRO A 83 7.61 15.66 -9.49
CA PRO A 83 6.55 16.11 -8.59
C PRO A 83 6.89 17.43 -7.84
N PHE A 84 7.55 18.38 -8.49
CA PHE A 84 7.76 19.71 -7.87
C PHE A 84 6.61 20.70 -8.23
N GLU A 85 6.52 21.94 -7.67
CA GLU A 85 5.77 23.14 -8.21
C GLU A 85 6.62 24.37 -8.70
N LEU A 86 6.52 24.86 -9.96
CA LEU A 86 7.07 26.14 -10.46
C LEU A 86 5.92 27.03 -10.84
N CYS A 87 6.13 28.25 -10.40
CA CYS A 87 5.48 29.42 -10.92
C CYS A 87 6.55 30.39 -11.39
N CYS A 88 6.30 31.11 -12.48
CA CYS A 88 7.08 32.29 -12.82
C CYS A 88 6.86 33.38 -11.76
N VAL A 89 7.91 33.82 -11.06
CA VAL A 89 7.82 34.87 -10.01
C VAL A 89 7.25 36.22 -10.46
N HIS A 90 7.19 36.48 -11.77
CA HIS A 90 6.62 37.71 -12.32
C HIS A 90 5.16 37.59 -12.76
N CYS A 91 4.67 36.39 -13.09
CA CYS A 91 3.34 36.24 -13.70
C CYS A 91 2.58 34.97 -13.32
N ASP A 92 3.09 34.19 -12.36
CA ASP A 92 2.50 32.95 -11.83
C ASP A 92 2.11 31.90 -12.88
N ALA A 93 2.75 31.92 -14.05
CA ALA A 93 2.52 30.90 -15.07
C ALA A 93 2.97 29.52 -14.57
N LYS A 94 2.04 28.55 -14.55
CA LYS A 94 2.25 27.14 -14.18
C LYS A 94 3.01 26.39 -15.28
N VAL A 95 3.95 25.53 -14.89
CA VAL A 95 4.88 24.91 -15.83
C VAL A 95 4.62 23.40 -16.00
N ALA A 96 4.44 22.58 -14.96
CA ALA A 96 3.89 21.22 -15.11
C ALA A 96 3.38 20.59 -13.81
N SER A 97 2.10 20.30 -13.65
CA SER A 97 1.59 19.49 -12.53
C SER A 97 0.41 18.64 -13.00
N GLU A 98 0.26 17.42 -12.46
CA GLU A 98 -1.07 16.80 -12.43
C GLU A 98 -1.99 17.76 -11.64
N ASP A 99 -3.23 17.97 -12.08
CA ASP A 99 -4.05 19.06 -11.55
C ASP A 99 -4.54 18.76 -10.11
N LEU A 100 -3.66 18.99 -9.14
CA LEU A 100 -3.94 18.94 -7.70
C LEU A 100 -4.50 20.28 -7.19
N SER A 101 -4.76 21.26 -8.08
CA SER A 101 -5.20 22.60 -7.67
C SER A 101 -6.58 22.61 -7.04
N GLN A 102 -7.38 21.58 -7.33
CA GLN A 102 -8.72 21.38 -6.77
C GLN A 102 -8.69 20.88 -5.32
N LEU A 103 -7.57 20.32 -4.83
CA LEU A 103 -7.47 19.83 -3.45
C LEU A 103 -7.22 21.01 -2.51
N THR A 104 -8.16 21.34 -1.62
CA THR A 104 -8.04 22.45 -0.67
C THR A 104 -7.31 22.06 0.62
N SER A 105 -7.51 20.82 1.08
CA SER A 105 -6.91 20.30 2.32
C SER A 105 -5.42 19.95 2.15
N PRO A 106 -4.50 20.52 2.97
CA PRO A 106 -3.07 20.18 2.95
C PRO A 106 -2.80 18.69 3.21
N ALA A 107 -3.57 18.06 4.09
CA ALA A 107 -3.43 16.63 4.41
C ALA A 107 -3.83 15.75 3.22
N LYS A 108 -4.94 16.07 2.54
CA LYS A 108 -5.34 15.38 1.31
C LYS A 108 -4.30 15.60 0.21
N TYR A 109 -3.82 16.84 0.02
CA TYR A 109 -2.78 17.18 -0.94
C TYR A 109 -1.52 16.31 -0.76
N LEU A 110 -0.99 16.19 0.45
CA LEU A 110 0.16 15.31 0.70
C LEU A 110 -0.13 13.84 0.46
N LYS A 111 -1.29 13.35 0.92
CA LYS A 111 -1.67 11.96 0.72
C LYS A 111 -1.68 11.65 -0.78
N ARG A 112 -2.11 12.60 -1.63
CA ARG A 112 -2.11 12.45 -3.09
C ARG A 112 -0.73 12.59 -3.70
N LEU A 113 0.07 13.56 -3.26
CA LEU A 113 1.48 13.72 -3.68
C LEU A 113 2.29 12.45 -3.39
N GLY A 114 2.09 11.83 -2.22
CA GLY A 114 2.74 10.57 -1.85
C GLY A 114 2.46 9.41 -2.81
N GLN A 115 1.32 9.42 -3.51
CA GLN A 115 0.99 8.37 -4.49
C GLN A 115 1.99 8.38 -5.65
N ALA A 116 2.48 9.56 -6.05
CA ALA A 116 3.48 9.72 -7.09
C ALA A 116 4.80 8.99 -6.78
N PHE A 117 5.09 8.77 -5.49
CA PHE A 117 6.30 8.11 -5.01
C PHE A 117 6.11 6.62 -4.68
N SER A 118 4.93 6.06 -4.96
CA SER A 118 4.71 4.62 -4.81
C SER A 118 5.70 3.84 -5.68
N SER A 119 6.27 2.76 -5.16
CA SER A 119 7.06 1.84 -5.99
C SER A 119 6.10 0.98 -6.81
N THR A 120 6.14 1.15 -8.12
CA THR A 120 5.22 0.55 -9.08
C THR A 120 5.96 -0.10 -10.25
N LYS A 121 5.28 -1.00 -10.97
CA LYS A 121 5.73 -1.56 -12.24
C LYS A 121 4.75 -1.14 -13.34
N GLU A 122 5.23 -0.40 -14.33
CA GLU A 122 4.45 -0.02 -15.52
C GLU A 122 4.05 -1.25 -16.34
N THR A 123 2.87 -1.21 -16.98
CA THR A 123 2.35 -2.27 -17.84
C THR A 123 1.96 -1.72 -19.20
N PHE A 124 0.67 -1.45 -19.45
CA PHE A 124 0.16 -0.95 -20.72
C PHE A 124 -0.61 0.36 -20.57
N GLU A 125 -0.80 1.06 -21.68
CA GLU A 125 -1.61 2.27 -21.72
C GLU A 125 -3.10 1.94 -21.89
N VAL A 126 -3.95 2.54 -21.07
CA VAL A 126 -5.41 2.47 -21.22
C VAL A 126 -5.92 3.60 -22.12
N ASN A 127 -7.15 3.46 -22.59
CA ASN A 127 -7.87 4.52 -23.29
C ASN A 127 -8.21 5.67 -22.32
N GLN A 128 -8.16 6.92 -22.80
CA GLN A 128 -8.51 8.09 -21.99
C GLN A 128 -9.96 8.01 -21.45
N SER A 129 -10.87 7.37 -22.20
CA SER A 129 -12.25 7.16 -21.78
C SER A 129 -12.41 6.40 -20.46
N VAL A 130 -11.44 5.54 -20.09
CA VAL A 130 -11.40 4.83 -18.80
C VAL A 130 -11.22 5.80 -17.64
N LEU A 131 -10.39 6.83 -17.82
CA LEU A 131 -10.15 7.88 -16.80
C LEU A 131 -11.31 8.88 -16.75
N ASP A 132 -11.85 9.23 -17.90
CA ASP A 132 -12.88 10.27 -18.03
C ASP A 132 -14.27 9.78 -17.60
N ASN A 133 -14.54 8.48 -17.70
CA ASN A 133 -15.86 7.89 -17.41
C ASN A 133 -15.79 6.76 -16.36
N PRO A 134 -15.39 7.06 -15.11
CA PRO A 134 -15.48 6.08 -14.04
C PRO A 134 -16.95 5.73 -13.77
N VAL A 135 -17.23 4.46 -13.53
CA VAL A 135 -18.56 3.95 -13.17
C VAL A 135 -18.91 4.38 -11.75
N GLU A 136 -20.20 4.59 -11.47
CA GLU A 136 -20.69 4.84 -10.10
C GLU A 136 -20.27 3.71 -9.16
N ASP A 137 -20.08 4.01 -7.88
CA ASP A 137 -19.87 2.97 -6.88
C ASP A 137 -21.18 2.22 -6.55
N ILE A 138 -21.06 1.01 -6.01
CA ILE A 138 -22.21 0.34 -5.38
C ILE A 138 -22.29 0.85 -3.95
N GLU A 139 -23.39 1.51 -3.61
CA GLU A 139 -23.59 2.17 -2.32
C GLU A 139 -25.02 1.97 -1.81
N ASN A 140 -25.19 2.14 -0.50
CA ASN A 140 -26.49 2.40 0.11
C ASN A 140 -26.53 3.87 0.57
N ASP A 141 -27.57 4.28 1.29
CA ASP A 141 -27.74 5.67 1.75
C ASP A 141 -26.58 6.20 2.64
N GLN A 142 -25.74 5.31 3.20
CA GLN A 142 -24.72 5.64 4.19
C GLN A 142 -23.30 5.21 3.81
N TYR A 143 -23.14 4.17 3.00
CA TYR A 143 -21.86 3.51 2.80
C TYR A 143 -21.63 3.08 1.36
N VAL A 144 -20.37 3.17 0.95
CA VAL A 144 -19.87 2.69 -0.34
C VAL A 144 -19.28 1.28 -0.18
N PHE A 145 -19.83 0.29 -0.86
CA PHE A 145 -19.38 -1.11 -0.79
C PHE A 145 -18.19 -1.41 -1.69
N THR A 146 -17.93 -0.56 -2.67
CA THR A 146 -16.88 -0.75 -3.68
C THR A 146 -15.76 0.28 -3.55
N ASP A 147 -15.59 0.93 -2.40
CA ASP A 147 -14.61 2.01 -2.22
C ASP A 147 -13.19 1.52 -2.53
N GLY A 148 -12.64 2.01 -3.64
CA GLY A 148 -11.31 1.65 -4.10
C GLY A 148 -11.25 0.36 -4.92
N CYS A 149 -12.36 -0.30 -5.26
CA CYS A 149 -12.37 -1.53 -6.06
C CYS A 149 -13.03 -1.32 -7.44
N GLY A 150 -12.31 -1.68 -8.50
CA GLY A 150 -12.80 -1.72 -9.87
C GLY A 150 -12.60 -3.09 -10.51
N GLU A 151 -12.79 -3.16 -11.82
CA GLU A 151 -12.74 -4.42 -12.57
C GLU A 151 -11.69 -4.36 -13.69
N ILE A 152 -11.09 -5.51 -14.00
CA ILE A 152 -10.26 -5.68 -15.18
C ILE A 152 -10.68 -6.94 -15.94
N ALA A 153 -10.86 -6.84 -17.25
CA ALA A 153 -11.15 -7.98 -18.09
C ALA A 153 -9.95 -8.93 -18.18
N LEU A 154 -10.21 -10.22 -18.42
CA LEU A 154 -9.15 -11.24 -18.48
C LEU A 154 -8.03 -10.88 -19.47
N VAL A 155 -8.36 -10.31 -20.64
CA VAL A 155 -7.37 -9.87 -21.63
C VAL A 155 -6.39 -8.82 -21.07
N GLY A 156 -6.86 -7.92 -20.21
CA GLY A 156 -6.02 -6.92 -19.54
C GLY A 156 -5.14 -7.58 -18.47
N ALA A 157 -5.70 -8.50 -17.69
CA ALA A 157 -4.96 -9.26 -16.69
C ALA A 157 -3.85 -10.12 -17.33
N GLU A 158 -4.13 -10.82 -18.42
CA GLU A 158 -3.14 -11.58 -19.19
C GLU A 158 -2.05 -10.68 -19.79
N ASN A 159 -2.40 -9.45 -20.18
CA ASN A 159 -1.41 -8.50 -20.65
C ASN A 159 -0.47 -8.04 -19.51
N ILE A 160 -0.99 -7.82 -18.29
CA ILE A 160 -0.16 -7.56 -17.11
C ILE A 160 0.80 -8.73 -16.86
N VAL A 161 0.31 -9.97 -16.93
CA VAL A 161 1.13 -11.17 -16.75
C VAL A 161 2.27 -11.22 -17.76
N ARG A 162 2.00 -10.91 -19.03
CA ARG A 162 3.00 -10.87 -20.10
C ARG A 162 4.06 -9.80 -19.85
N GLU A 163 3.65 -8.57 -19.55
CA GLU A 163 4.55 -7.44 -19.34
C GLU A 163 5.43 -7.62 -18.08
N LEU A 164 4.85 -8.18 -17.02
CA LEU A 164 5.54 -8.41 -15.75
C LEU A 164 6.21 -9.78 -15.64
N GLN A 165 6.05 -10.64 -16.65
CA GLN A 165 6.54 -12.03 -16.69
C GLN A 165 6.12 -12.83 -15.44
N LEU A 166 4.85 -12.72 -15.07
CA LEU A 166 4.31 -13.43 -13.91
C LEU A 166 4.12 -14.93 -14.21
N PRO A 167 4.30 -15.81 -13.21
CA PRO A 167 4.17 -17.26 -13.40
C PRO A 167 2.72 -17.75 -13.53
N PHE A 168 1.74 -16.94 -13.10
CA PHE A 168 0.31 -17.21 -13.19
C PHE A 168 -0.46 -15.90 -13.40
N THR A 169 -1.76 -15.99 -13.64
CA THR A 169 -2.68 -14.82 -13.72
C THR A 169 -3.35 -14.57 -12.36
N PRO A 170 -2.97 -13.50 -11.62
CA PRO A 170 -3.64 -13.12 -10.39
C PRO A 170 -5.10 -12.74 -10.59
N SER A 171 -5.94 -13.00 -9.60
CA SER A 171 -7.36 -12.61 -9.60
C SER A 171 -7.59 -11.15 -9.24
N ALA A 172 -6.61 -10.46 -8.67
CA ALA A 172 -6.71 -9.03 -8.36
C ALA A 172 -5.35 -8.33 -8.38
N PHE A 173 -5.36 -7.04 -8.68
CA PHE A 173 -4.17 -6.19 -8.80
C PHE A 173 -4.38 -4.88 -8.06
N GLN A 174 -3.46 -4.52 -7.17
CA GLN A 174 -3.40 -3.17 -6.63
C GLN A 174 -2.70 -2.26 -7.64
N ILE A 175 -3.35 -1.15 -8.00
CA ILE A 175 -2.95 -0.32 -9.13
C ILE A 175 -2.66 1.15 -8.76
N ARG A 176 -1.94 1.81 -9.65
CA ARG A 176 -1.95 3.25 -9.88
C ARG A 176 -2.23 3.50 -11.36
N LEU A 177 -3.13 4.44 -11.66
CA LEU A 177 -3.46 4.81 -13.03
C LEU A 177 -3.81 6.29 -13.06
N GLY A 178 -2.83 7.13 -13.42
CA GLY A 178 -2.93 8.58 -13.30
C GLY A 178 -3.33 8.99 -11.88
N GLY A 179 -4.48 9.67 -11.74
CA GLY A 179 -5.02 10.07 -10.44
C GLY A 179 -5.85 9.00 -9.73
N ALA A 180 -6.03 7.83 -10.35
CA ALA A 180 -6.75 6.71 -9.77
C ALA A 180 -5.84 5.78 -8.95
N LYS A 181 -6.36 5.32 -7.81
CA LYS A 181 -5.75 4.32 -6.94
C LYS A 181 -6.82 3.33 -6.51
N GLY A 182 -6.48 2.04 -6.50
CA GLY A 182 -7.30 1.03 -5.88
C GLY A 182 -6.87 -0.39 -6.22
N VAL A 183 -7.81 -1.33 -6.16
CA VAL A 183 -7.67 -2.70 -6.63
C VAL A 183 -8.55 -2.93 -7.85
N LEU A 184 -8.05 -3.63 -8.86
CA LEU A 184 -8.84 -4.18 -9.96
C LEU A 184 -8.97 -5.69 -9.78
N VAL A 185 -10.20 -6.18 -9.68
CA VAL A 185 -10.49 -7.63 -9.67
C VAL A 185 -10.75 -8.12 -11.09
N VAL A 186 -10.28 -9.32 -11.41
CA VAL A 186 -10.52 -9.94 -12.72
C VAL A 186 -12.01 -10.26 -12.85
N SER A 187 -12.64 -9.74 -13.88
CA SER A 187 -14.07 -9.88 -14.09
C SER A 187 -14.39 -9.81 -15.58
N ASP A 188 -15.08 -10.83 -16.08
CA ASP A 188 -15.43 -10.93 -17.50
C ASP A 188 -16.90 -10.54 -17.79
N LEU A 189 -17.69 -10.18 -16.76
CA LEU A 189 -19.15 -9.86 -16.75
C LEU A 189 -19.87 -9.78 -18.12
N GLY A 190 -19.89 -10.87 -18.88
CA GLY A 190 -20.55 -10.96 -20.19
C GLY A 190 -20.00 -10.04 -21.30
N ARG A 191 -18.81 -9.46 -21.16
CA ARG A 191 -18.24 -8.55 -22.16
C ARG A 191 -17.38 -9.31 -23.17
N SER A 192 -17.92 -9.55 -24.36
CA SER A 192 -17.16 -10.13 -25.49
C SER A 192 -16.39 -9.06 -26.27
N ASN A 193 -15.22 -9.40 -26.81
CA ASN A 193 -14.42 -8.56 -27.71
C ASN A 193 -13.92 -7.24 -27.11
N ILE A 194 -13.60 -7.22 -25.81
CA ILE A 194 -12.95 -6.07 -25.18
C ILE A 194 -11.51 -5.97 -25.67
N ARG A 195 -11.11 -4.76 -26.09
CA ARG A 195 -9.71 -4.48 -26.42
C ARG A 195 -8.91 -4.27 -25.13
N CYS A 196 -7.62 -4.59 -25.16
CA CYS A 196 -6.76 -4.46 -23.99
C CYS A 196 -6.74 -3.03 -23.40
N ASP A 197 -6.80 -2.00 -24.25
CA ASP A 197 -6.82 -0.59 -23.84
C ASP A 197 -8.12 -0.14 -23.16
N ASP A 198 -9.21 -0.90 -23.34
CA ASP A 198 -10.52 -0.69 -22.70
C ASP A 198 -10.82 -1.74 -21.61
N ALA A 199 -9.82 -2.55 -21.23
CA ALA A 199 -10.00 -3.67 -20.32
C ALA A 199 -10.26 -3.27 -18.85
N VAL A 200 -9.98 -2.01 -18.49
CA VAL A 200 -10.08 -1.51 -17.11
C VAL A 200 -11.40 -0.75 -16.91
N VAL A 201 -12.06 -1.02 -15.80
CA VAL A 201 -13.24 -0.28 -15.32
C VAL A 201 -12.91 0.33 -13.97
N LEU A 202 -12.74 1.66 -13.96
CA LEU A 202 -12.59 2.41 -12.73
C LEU A 202 -13.95 2.74 -12.13
N ARG A 203 -14.01 2.82 -10.79
CA ARG A 203 -15.13 3.41 -10.07
C ARG A 203 -14.80 4.80 -9.54
N LYS A 204 -15.81 5.62 -9.28
CA LYS A 204 -15.62 7.01 -8.85
C LYS A 204 -14.76 7.14 -7.60
N SER A 205 -14.97 6.29 -6.61
CA SER A 205 -14.19 6.22 -5.37
C SER A 205 -12.68 6.07 -5.65
N MET A 206 -12.29 5.41 -6.74
CA MET A 206 -10.88 5.19 -7.09
C MET A 206 -10.19 6.48 -7.57
N SER A 207 -10.92 7.39 -8.20
CA SER A 207 -10.40 8.62 -8.81
C SER A 207 -10.14 9.68 -7.75
N LYS A 208 -8.87 9.91 -7.42
CA LYS A 208 -8.49 10.78 -6.29
C LYS A 208 -8.16 12.21 -6.70
N PHE A 209 -7.82 12.43 -7.97
CA PHE A 209 -7.64 13.73 -8.63
C PHE A 209 -7.62 13.51 -10.16
N THR A 210 -7.74 14.59 -10.94
CA THR A 210 -7.74 14.51 -12.40
C THR A 210 -6.31 14.37 -12.96
N SER A 211 -6.11 13.43 -13.86
CA SER A 211 -4.83 13.24 -14.57
C SER A 211 -5.07 12.71 -15.99
N ASN A 212 -4.17 13.05 -16.90
CA ASN A 212 -4.13 12.54 -18.28
C ASN A 212 -3.10 11.41 -18.44
N HIS A 213 -2.50 10.94 -17.34
CA HIS A 213 -1.54 9.85 -17.38
C HIS A 213 -2.25 8.50 -17.49
N ARG A 214 -2.04 7.82 -18.62
CA ARG A 214 -2.80 6.62 -19.03
C ARG A 214 -2.06 5.30 -18.81
N VAL A 215 -0.84 5.31 -18.28
CA VAL A 215 -0.09 4.07 -18.06
C VAL A 215 -0.63 3.40 -16.80
N LEU A 216 -1.05 2.14 -16.93
CA LEU A 216 -1.44 1.31 -15.80
C LEU A 216 -0.19 0.80 -15.09
N GLU A 217 -0.08 1.09 -13.80
CA GLU A 217 1.04 0.65 -12.97
C GLU A 217 0.57 -0.29 -11.84
N ILE A 218 1.32 -1.37 -11.61
CA ILE A 218 1.01 -2.38 -10.60
C ILE A 218 1.87 -2.16 -9.36
N VAL A 219 1.22 -2.09 -8.19
CA VAL A 219 1.86 -2.00 -6.87
C VAL A 219 2.07 -3.40 -6.30
N ALA A 220 1.00 -4.20 -6.29
CA ALA A 220 0.96 -5.56 -5.76
C ALA A 220 -0.14 -6.35 -6.49
N PHE A 221 -0.17 -7.67 -6.32
CA PHE A 221 -1.19 -8.53 -6.89
C PHE A 221 -1.56 -9.63 -5.90
N ALA A 222 -2.77 -10.17 -6.03
CA ALA A 222 -3.25 -11.29 -5.23
C ALA A 222 -2.41 -12.54 -5.47
N GLY A 223 -2.14 -13.30 -4.41
CA GLY A 223 -1.37 -14.53 -4.49
C GLY A 223 -1.21 -15.18 -3.13
N LYS A 224 -0.59 -16.36 -3.12
CA LYS A 224 -0.36 -17.16 -1.92
C LYS A 224 0.25 -16.32 -0.79
N SER A 225 -0.39 -16.33 0.37
CA SER A 225 0.05 -15.55 1.53
C SER A 225 -0.36 -16.22 2.83
N GLU A 226 0.56 -16.31 3.77
CA GLU A 226 0.34 -16.92 5.07
C GLU A 226 -0.29 -15.93 6.06
N ALA A 227 -1.11 -16.45 6.98
CA ALA A 227 -1.61 -15.69 8.11
C ALA A 227 -0.73 -15.90 9.35
N TYR A 228 -0.61 -14.84 10.14
CA TYR A 228 0.07 -14.88 11.41
C TYR A 228 -0.78 -14.15 12.44
N LEU A 229 -0.87 -14.74 13.63
CA LEU A 229 -1.25 -13.98 14.80
C LEU A 229 -0.21 -12.89 15.05
N THR A 230 -0.69 -11.78 15.58
CA THR A 230 0.12 -10.67 16.06
C THR A 230 -0.24 -10.43 17.51
N ARG A 231 0.61 -9.73 18.25
CA ARG A 231 0.29 -9.34 19.63
C ARG A 231 -1.08 -8.66 19.74
N GLN A 232 -1.47 -7.84 18.77
CA GLN A 232 -2.77 -7.17 18.75
C GLN A 232 -3.92 -8.16 18.56
N SER A 233 -3.83 -9.06 17.58
CA SER A 233 -4.91 -10.02 17.32
C SER A 233 -5.06 -11.02 18.48
N VAL A 234 -3.97 -11.46 19.10
CA VAL A 234 -4.02 -12.32 20.31
C VAL A 234 -4.80 -11.64 21.44
N LEU A 235 -4.50 -10.37 21.73
CA LEU A 235 -5.19 -9.64 22.80
C LEU A 235 -6.70 -9.49 22.53
N ILE A 236 -7.07 -9.20 21.28
CA ILE A 236 -8.47 -9.03 20.91
C ILE A 236 -9.21 -10.38 20.90
N LEU A 237 -8.60 -11.44 20.37
CA LEU A 237 -9.19 -12.78 20.39
C LEU A 237 -9.39 -13.29 21.82
N ASN A 238 -8.45 -13.00 22.74
CA ASN A 238 -8.62 -13.32 24.16
C ASN A 238 -9.81 -12.57 24.79
N ASP A 239 -9.97 -11.27 24.48
CA ASP A 239 -11.12 -10.46 24.95
C ASP A 239 -12.46 -10.98 24.39
N LEU A 240 -12.43 -11.50 23.16
CA LEU A 240 -13.57 -12.17 22.51
C LEU A 240 -13.80 -13.60 23.04
N GLY A 241 -13.04 -14.06 24.03
CA GLY A 241 -13.27 -15.31 24.76
C GLY A 241 -12.49 -16.53 24.29
N ILE A 242 -11.50 -16.37 23.41
CA ILE A 242 -10.57 -17.45 23.06
C ILE A 242 -9.57 -17.65 24.21
N ASN A 243 -9.49 -18.87 24.77
CA ASN A 243 -8.63 -19.16 25.91
C ASN A 243 -7.14 -18.99 25.55
N GLU A 244 -6.37 -18.41 26.47
CA GLU A 244 -4.92 -18.29 26.43
C GLU A 244 -4.20 -19.60 26.11
N ASP A 245 -4.71 -20.73 26.61
CA ASP A 245 -4.18 -22.08 26.35
C ASP A 245 -4.09 -22.39 24.84
N VAL A 246 -5.05 -21.92 24.04
CA VAL A 246 -5.03 -22.10 22.58
C VAL A 246 -3.81 -21.42 21.96
N PHE A 247 -3.49 -20.20 22.37
CA PHE A 247 -2.33 -19.48 21.83
C PHE A 247 -1.02 -20.12 22.29
N MET A 248 -0.98 -20.64 23.52
CA MET A 248 0.17 -21.36 24.05
C MET A 248 0.40 -22.68 23.32
N GLU A 249 -0.66 -23.45 23.05
CA GLU A 249 -0.61 -24.68 22.24
C GLU A 249 -0.09 -24.38 20.83
N MET A 250 -0.66 -23.39 20.13
CA MET A 250 -0.20 -23.00 18.80
C MET A 250 1.25 -22.52 18.79
N GLN A 251 1.69 -21.84 19.86
CA GLN A 251 3.08 -21.44 20.00
C GLN A 251 4.00 -22.66 20.18
N GLU A 252 3.64 -23.63 21.02
CA GLU A 252 4.44 -24.83 21.23
C GLU A 252 4.45 -25.73 19.98
N GLU A 253 3.33 -25.86 19.27
CA GLU A 253 3.25 -26.52 17.95
C GLU A 253 4.30 -25.92 17.00
N PHE A 254 4.28 -24.59 16.83
CA PHE A 254 5.24 -23.90 15.97
C PHE A 254 6.69 -24.04 16.45
N LEU A 255 6.96 -23.95 17.76
CA LEU A 255 8.31 -24.12 18.30
C LEU A 255 8.83 -25.55 18.13
N SER A 256 7.95 -26.54 18.25
CA SER A 256 8.26 -27.95 18.01
C SER A 256 8.65 -28.17 16.55
N ASP A 257 7.86 -27.64 15.62
CA ASP A 257 8.16 -27.69 14.18
C ASP A 257 9.50 -27.00 13.89
N LEU A 258 9.72 -25.81 14.44
CA LEU A 258 10.98 -25.08 14.28
C LEU A 258 12.19 -25.87 14.82
N ARG A 259 12.06 -26.57 15.95
CA ARG A 259 13.12 -27.42 16.51
C ARG A 259 13.41 -28.62 15.62
N SER A 260 12.37 -29.22 15.03
CA SER A 260 12.51 -30.37 14.13
C SER A 260 13.34 -30.04 12.88
N LEU A 261 13.26 -28.80 12.40
CA LEU A 261 13.99 -28.34 11.22
C LEU A 261 15.52 -28.36 11.44
N ILE A 262 15.99 -28.03 12.64
CA ILE A 262 17.45 -28.08 12.94
C ILE A 262 17.90 -29.43 13.51
N ALA A 263 16.99 -30.39 13.68
CA ALA A 263 17.29 -31.72 14.22
C ALA A 263 17.75 -32.72 13.15
N SER A 264 17.54 -32.41 11.86
CA SER A 264 17.92 -33.28 10.73
C SER A 264 18.43 -32.45 9.55
N ASP A 265 19.27 -33.05 8.70
CA ASP A 265 19.73 -32.42 7.47
C ASP A 265 18.58 -32.10 6.51
N ASP A 266 17.59 -32.99 6.40
CA ASP A 266 16.44 -32.80 5.51
C ASP A 266 15.56 -31.63 5.97
N GLY A 267 15.32 -31.52 7.29
CA GLY A 267 14.62 -30.37 7.87
C GLY A 267 15.38 -29.06 7.65
N ALA A 268 16.70 -29.07 7.81
CA ALA A 268 17.52 -27.88 7.65
C ALA A 268 17.59 -27.45 6.18
N TYR A 269 17.65 -28.42 5.26
CA TYR A 269 17.55 -28.20 3.83
C TYR A 269 16.21 -27.57 3.45
N PHE A 270 15.10 -28.12 3.94
CA PHE A 270 13.76 -27.61 3.69
C PHE A 270 13.63 -26.15 4.14
N GLU A 271 14.12 -25.83 5.32
CA GLU A 271 14.05 -24.48 5.87
C GLU A 271 14.91 -23.47 5.08
N LEU A 272 16.12 -23.88 4.66
CA LEU A 272 16.95 -23.07 3.78
C LEU A 272 16.20 -22.78 2.48
N LYS A 273 15.60 -23.81 1.87
CA LYS A 273 14.80 -23.73 0.64
C LYS A 273 13.62 -22.77 0.75
N ALA A 274 12.96 -22.73 1.91
CA ALA A 274 11.83 -21.84 2.14
C ALA A 274 12.20 -20.35 2.25
N VAL A 275 13.45 -20.03 2.60
CA VAL A 275 13.86 -18.64 2.92
C VAL A 275 14.80 -18.04 1.89
N LEU A 276 15.68 -18.84 1.29
CA LEU A 276 16.73 -18.30 0.43
C LEU A 276 16.26 -18.11 -1.03
N PRO A 277 16.86 -17.16 -1.77
CA PRO A 277 16.54 -16.95 -3.17
C PRO A 277 16.77 -18.21 -4.03
N PRO A 278 15.99 -18.41 -5.12
CA PRO A 278 16.14 -19.57 -5.99
C PRO A 278 17.56 -19.79 -6.53
N SER A 279 18.30 -18.69 -6.79
CA SER A 279 19.70 -18.76 -7.25
C SER A 279 20.65 -19.35 -6.20
N VAL A 280 20.41 -19.11 -4.92
CA VAL A 280 21.20 -19.65 -3.81
C VAL A 280 20.81 -21.10 -3.56
N ILE A 281 19.51 -21.40 -3.59
CA ILE A 281 18.99 -22.76 -3.43
C ILE A 281 19.53 -23.70 -4.50
N TRP A 282 19.68 -23.25 -5.74
CA TRP A 282 20.28 -24.06 -6.77
C TRP A 282 21.70 -24.56 -6.40
N TRP A 283 22.53 -23.71 -5.79
CA TRP A 283 23.87 -24.12 -5.32
C TRP A 283 23.79 -25.08 -4.14
N ILE A 284 22.87 -24.84 -3.19
CA ILE A 284 22.65 -25.74 -2.05
C ILE A 284 22.17 -27.11 -2.54
N ASP A 285 21.29 -27.18 -3.54
CA ASP A 285 20.85 -28.43 -4.17
C ASP A 285 22.03 -29.22 -4.74
N VAL A 286 22.96 -28.54 -5.41
CA VAL A 286 24.19 -29.19 -5.92
C VAL A 286 25.02 -29.75 -4.78
N LEU A 287 25.26 -28.97 -3.72
CA LEU A 287 26.04 -29.41 -2.55
C LEU A 287 25.38 -30.62 -1.87
N VAL A 288 24.08 -30.56 -1.60
CA VAL A 288 23.36 -31.56 -0.79
C VAL A 288 23.03 -32.80 -1.60
N ARG A 289 22.51 -32.66 -2.83
CA ARG A 289 22.01 -33.80 -3.63
C ARG A 289 23.06 -34.42 -4.54
N LYS A 290 24.00 -33.64 -5.08
CA LYS A 290 25.03 -34.18 -5.99
C LYS A 290 26.34 -34.49 -5.29
N LEU A 291 26.71 -33.69 -4.30
CA LEU A 291 27.97 -33.84 -3.55
C LEU A 291 27.77 -34.44 -2.16
N GLU A 292 26.52 -34.76 -1.79
CA GLU A 292 26.15 -35.42 -0.53
C GLU A 292 26.63 -34.68 0.73
N VAL A 293 26.79 -33.36 0.65
CA VAL A 293 27.18 -32.52 1.79
C VAL A 293 26.06 -32.51 2.82
N LYS A 294 26.40 -32.87 4.06
CA LYS A 294 25.50 -32.78 5.21
C LYS A 294 25.47 -31.34 5.73
N ILE A 295 24.30 -30.71 5.67
CA ILE A 295 24.05 -29.32 6.07
C ILE A 295 24.47 -29.06 7.51
N LEU A 296 24.09 -29.95 8.43
CA LEU A 296 24.35 -29.77 9.84
C LEU A 296 25.83 -30.01 10.21
N ALA A 297 26.55 -30.78 9.39
CA ALA A 297 27.97 -31.04 9.57
C ALA A 297 28.87 -29.96 8.93
N ASP A 298 28.41 -29.30 7.87
CA ASP A 298 29.11 -28.18 7.26
C ASP A 298 28.97 -26.90 8.10
N GLU A 299 30.09 -26.23 8.38
CA GLU A 299 30.11 -25.07 9.29
C GLU A 299 29.27 -23.90 8.76
N TYR A 300 29.36 -23.63 7.46
CA TYR A 300 28.67 -22.51 6.84
C TYR A 300 27.17 -22.77 6.74
N LEU A 301 26.78 -23.92 6.20
CA LEU A 301 25.36 -24.29 6.02
C LEU A 301 24.65 -24.46 7.38
N SER A 302 25.33 -25.06 8.38
CA SER A 302 24.82 -25.19 9.74
C SER A 302 24.64 -23.83 10.41
N SER A 303 25.58 -22.91 10.24
CA SER A 303 25.47 -21.53 10.74
C SER A 303 24.31 -20.77 10.10
N LEU A 304 24.11 -20.94 8.79
CA LEU A 304 23.00 -20.32 8.06
C LEU A 304 21.63 -20.84 8.54
N ALA A 305 21.48 -22.17 8.64
CA ALA A 305 20.26 -22.80 9.15
C ALA A 305 19.95 -22.35 10.59
N ARG A 306 20.95 -22.33 11.48
CA ARG A 306 20.81 -21.84 12.86
C ARG A 306 20.44 -20.36 12.92
N THR A 307 20.96 -19.53 12.01
CA THR A 307 20.62 -18.11 11.94
C THR A 307 19.16 -17.90 11.59
N ILE A 308 18.63 -18.65 10.62
CA ILE A 308 17.21 -18.63 10.24
C ILE A 308 16.34 -19.10 11.42
N TYR A 309 16.72 -20.19 12.07
CA TYR A 309 16.07 -20.69 13.28
C TYR A 309 16.00 -19.62 14.37
N HIS A 310 17.13 -18.99 14.72
CA HIS A 310 17.17 -17.95 15.75
C HIS A 310 16.35 -16.71 15.37
N TYR A 311 16.35 -16.33 14.08
CA TYR A 311 15.53 -15.22 13.58
C TYR A 311 14.03 -15.49 13.74
N ARG A 312 13.56 -16.70 13.36
CA ARG A 312 12.15 -17.09 13.52
C ARG A 312 11.77 -17.18 15.00
N LEU A 313 12.60 -17.82 15.82
CA LEU A 313 12.42 -17.89 17.27
C LEU A 313 12.29 -16.49 17.90
N ALA A 314 13.19 -15.56 17.55
CA ALA A 314 13.16 -14.20 18.06
C ALA A 314 11.90 -13.45 17.61
N ASN A 315 11.44 -13.63 16.37
CA ASN A 315 10.20 -13.02 15.89
C ASN A 315 8.96 -13.57 16.63
N THR A 316 8.91 -14.88 16.88
CA THR A 316 7.81 -15.49 17.63
C THR A 316 7.77 -14.97 19.06
N VAL A 317 8.90 -14.92 19.76
CA VAL A 317 8.98 -14.43 21.14
C VAL A 317 8.72 -12.93 21.23
N MET A 318 9.38 -12.12 20.38
CA MET A 318 9.35 -10.66 20.52
C MET A 318 8.10 -10.02 19.91
N ARG A 319 7.48 -10.65 18.91
CA ARG A 319 6.34 -10.08 18.16
C ARG A 319 5.05 -10.87 18.27
N ALA A 320 5.06 -12.01 18.98
CA ALA A 320 3.96 -12.97 19.00
C ALA A 320 3.52 -13.36 17.58
N ARG A 321 4.48 -13.48 16.66
CA ARG A 321 4.22 -13.83 15.25
C ARG A 321 4.06 -15.34 15.13
N ILE A 322 2.89 -15.85 15.53
CA ILE A 322 2.56 -17.27 15.50
C ILE A 322 1.86 -17.57 14.17
N PRO A 323 2.37 -18.48 13.32
CA PRO A 323 1.70 -18.81 12.06
C PRO A 323 0.36 -19.48 12.30
N ILE A 324 -0.57 -19.29 11.37
CA ILE A 324 -1.90 -19.90 11.40
C ILE A 324 -2.02 -20.80 10.18
N ALA A 325 -1.89 -22.12 10.38
CA ALA A 325 -1.97 -23.09 9.28
C ALA A 325 -3.29 -22.97 8.50
N LYS A 326 -4.40 -22.86 9.23
CA LYS A 326 -5.76 -22.62 8.71
C LYS A 326 -6.10 -21.13 8.66
N GLY A 327 -5.24 -20.36 8.00
CA GLY A 327 -5.46 -18.94 7.76
C GLY A 327 -4.62 -18.39 6.63
N ARG A 328 -5.11 -17.32 5.99
CA ARG A 328 -4.41 -16.60 4.90
C ARG A 328 -4.56 -15.09 5.07
N THR A 329 -3.58 -14.34 4.57
CA THR A 329 -3.68 -12.87 4.48
C THR A 329 -4.03 -12.50 3.03
N LEU A 330 -5.29 -12.19 2.78
CA LEU A 330 -5.87 -12.07 1.44
C LEU A 330 -6.19 -10.62 1.08
N MET A 331 -6.03 -10.26 -0.20
CA MET A 331 -6.45 -8.95 -0.69
C MET A 331 -7.98 -8.89 -0.71
N GLY A 332 -8.56 -7.78 -0.23
CA GLY A 332 -10.00 -7.57 -0.30
C GLY A 332 -10.45 -7.16 -1.70
N VAL A 333 -11.56 -7.75 -2.18
CA VAL A 333 -12.24 -7.35 -3.41
C VAL A 333 -13.77 -7.33 -3.22
N ALA A 334 -14.49 -6.62 -4.08
CA ALA A 334 -15.94 -6.53 -4.05
C ALA A 334 -16.61 -7.61 -4.92
N ASP A 335 -17.77 -8.09 -4.48
CA ASP A 335 -18.66 -8.92 -5.29
C ASP A 335 -19.47 -8.06 -6.28
N PHE A 336 -19.01 -7.98 -7.53
CA PHE A 336 -19.74 -7.29 -8.60
C PHE A 336 -20.93 -8.08 -9.18
N THR A 337 -21.11 -9.34 -8.78
CA THR A 337 -22.27 -10.16 -9.17
C THR A 337 -23.49 -9.93 -8.28
N GLY A 338 -23.29 -9.39 -7.08
CA GLY A 338 -24.35 -9.18 -6.08
C GLY A 338 -24.92 -10.48 -5.51
N THR A 339 -24.16 -11.57 -5.56
CA THR A 339 -24.58 -12.90 -5.11
C THR A 339 -24.49 -13.06 -3.60
N LEU A 340 -23.40 -12.57 -2.99
CA LEU A 340 -23.11 -12.73 -1.56
C LEU A 340 -24.01 -11.83 -0.71
N GLU A 341 -24.68 -12.40 0.28
CA GLU A 341 -25.46 -11.65 1.27
C GLU A 341 -24.58 -11.04 2.36
N TYR A 342 -25.12 -10.08 3.12
CA TYR A 342 -24.41 -9.54 4.29
C TYR A 342 -24.14 -10.66 5.31
N GLY A 343 -22.90 -10.75 5.77
CA GLY A 343 -22.40 -11.84 6.61
C GLY A 343 -21.79 -13.00 5.82
N GLU A 344 -21.90 -13.02 4.49
CA GLU A 344 -21.28 -14.01 3.61
C GLU A 344 -20.01 -13.47 2.95
N VAL A 345 -19.04 -14.35 2.71
CA VAL A 345 -17.84 -14.08 1.92
C VAL A 345 -17.51 -15.26 1.01
N PHE A 346 -16.80 -15.01 -0.09
CA PHE A 346 -16.20 -16.09 -0.89
C PHE A 346 -14.69 -16.07 -0.74
N VAL A 347 -14.12 -17.25 -0.47
CA VAL A 347 -12.68 -17.45 -0.30
C VAL A 347 -12.27 -18.76 -0.96
N GLN A 348 -11.36 -18.65 -1.91
CA GLN A 348 -10.66 -19.76 -2.52
C GLN A 348 -9.17 -19.45 -2.50
N TYR A 349 -8.36 -20.34 -1.92
CA TYR A 349 -6.93 -20.10 -1.71
C TYR A 349 -6.07 -21.19 -2.34
N SER A 350 -4.84 -20.82 -2.69
CA SER A 350 -3.81 -21.72 -3.19
C SER A 350 -3.17 -22.53 -2.06
N GLU A 351 -3.01 -23.82 -2.31
CA GLU A 351 -2.30 -24.76 -1.44
C GLU A 351 -1.32 -25.54 -2.30
N THR A 352 -0.04 -25.44 -1.98
CA THR A 352 1.01 -26.16 -2.72
C THR A 352 1.13 -27.54 -2.11
N ASP A 353 0.93 -28.57 -2.94
CA ASP A 353 1.29 -29.92 -2.57
C ASP A 353 2.82 -30.02 -2.54
N GLU A 354 3.39 -30.20 -1.35
CA GLU A 354 4.83 -30.16 -1.13
C GLU A 354 5.57 -31.38 -1.70
N GLU A 355 4.86 -32.49 -1.94
CA GLU A 355 5.43 -33.73 -2.50
C GLU A 355 5.45 -33.71 -4.02
N ILE A 356 4.38 -33.20 -4.64
CA ILE A 356 4.19 -33.20 -6.10
C ILE A 356 4.61 -31.86 -6.73
N GLY A 357 4.69 -30.80 -5.93
CA GLY A 357 5.00 -29.44 -6.39
C GLY A 357 3.88 -28.79 -7.20
N THR A 358 2.66 -29.33 -7.10
CA THR A 358 1.48 -28.82 -7.81
C THR A 358 0.64 -27.94 -6.91
N ASP A 359 0.28 -26.75 -7.40
CA ASP A 359 -0.68 -25.91 -6.71
C ASP A 359 -2.10 -26.45 -6.92
N SER A 360 -2.75 -26.76 -5.80
CA SER A 360 -4.18 -27.02 -5.73
C SER A 360 -4.91 -25.78 -5.22
N TYR A 361 -6.22 -25.71 -5.47
CA TYR A 361 -7.06 -24.63 -4.96
C TYR A 361 -8.14 -25.22 -4.07
N VAL A 362 -8.23 -24.69 -2.85
CA VAL A 362 -9.23 -25.11 -1.86
C VAL A 362 -10.26 -24.00 -1.73
N VAL A 363 -11.53 -24.37 -1.93
CA VAL A 363 -12.68 -23.48 -1.71
C VAL A 363 -13.19 -23.70 -0.29
N LEU A 364 -13.34 -22.61 0.46
CA LEU A 364 -14.02 -22.67 1.75
C LEU A 364 -15.53 -22.65 1.52
N ASP A 365 -16.23 -23.67 2.00
CA ASP A 365 -17.68 -23.79 1.90
C ASP A 365 -18.30 -24.11 3.25
N ASP A 366 -19.40 -23.44 3.55
CA ASP A 366 -20.21 -23.64 4.75
C ASP A 366 -19.38 -23.70 6.06
N VAL A 367 -18.39 -22.83 6.15
CA VAL A 367 -17.52 -22.65 7.34
C VAL A 367 -17.54 -21.20 7.81
N ASP A 368 -17.49 -21.02 9.13
CA ASP A 368 -17.29 -19.69 9.71
C ASP A 368 -15.80 -19.32 9.62
N VAL A 369 -15.54 -18.04 9.38
CA VAL A 369 -14.20 -17.47 9.31
C VAL A 369 -14.12 -16.21 10.16
N ALA A 370 -13.05 -16.09 10.93
CA ALA A 370 -12.69 -14.83 11.59
C ALA A 370 -11.90 -13.97 10.60
N VAL A 371 -12.38 -12.77 10.33
CA VAL A 371 -11.81 -11.82 9.37
C VAL A 371 -11.47 -10.53 10.10
N HIS A 372 -10.23 -10.04 9.91
CA HIS A 372 -9.83 -8.75 10.43
C HIS A 372 -8.74 -8.10 9.59
N ARG A 373 -8.59 -6.79 9.70
CA ARG A 373 -7.43 -6.06 9.17
C ARG A 373 -6.34 -5.95 10.25
N SER A 374 -5.08 -5.98 9.84
CA SER A 374 -3.97 -5.75 10.76
C SER A 374 -3.43 -4.33 10.59
N PRO A 375 -3.23 -3.55 11.68
CA PRO A 375 -3.48 -3.91 13.08
C PRO A 375 -4.95 -3.71 13.50
N CYS A 376 -5.48 -4.62 14.32
CA CYS A 376 -6.79 -4.50 14.98
C CYS A 376 -6.64 -3.95 16.42
N HIS A 377 -7.64 -3.24 16.92
CA HIS A 377 -7.56 -2.56 18.22
C HIS A 377 -8.87 -2.54 19.02
N HIS A 378 -10.00 -2.81 18.37
CA HIS A 378 -11.32 -2.89 18.97
C HIS A 378 -11.87 -4.32 18.82
N PRO A 379 -12.63 -4.85 19.80
CA PRO A 379 -13.20 -6.19 19.69
C PRO A 379 -14.09 -6.39 18.45
N GLY A 380 -14.81 -5.35 18.04
CA GLY A 380 -15.59 -5.34 16.79
C GLY A 380 -14.75 -5.22 15.50
N ASP A 381 -13.43 -5.05 15.57
CA ASP A 381 -12.55 -5.06 14.38
C ASP A 381 -12.34 -6.48 13.84
N ILE A 382 -12.67 -7.52 14.63
CA ILE A 382 -12.68 -8.93 14.18
C ILE A 382 -14.13 -9.33 13.92
N ARG A 383 -14.44 -9.71 12.68
CA ARG A 383 -15.76 -10.16 12.27
C ARG A 383 -15.78 -11.67 12.05
N VAL A 384 -16.90 -12.30 12.41
CA VAL A 384 -17.16 -13.71 12.08
C VAL A 384 -18.12 -13.74 10.91
N LEU A 385 -17.66 -14.24 9.77
CA LEU A 385 -18.38 -14.29 8.49
C LEU A 385 -18.53 -15.75 8.03
N ARG A 386 -19.50 -16.03 7.16
CA ARG A 386 -19.74 -17.37 6.60
C ARG A 386 -19.17 -17.47 5.20
N CYS A 387 -18.36 -18.49 4.93
CA CYS A 387 -17.93 -18.80 3.56
C CYS A 387 -19.02 -19.51 2.78
N ARG A 388 -19.25 -19.09 1.53
CA ARG A 388 -20.23 -19.68 0.62
C ARG A 388 -19.56 -20.05 -0.71
N ALA A 389 -19.54 -21.33 -1.08
CA ALA A 389 -18.97 -21.79 -2.36
C ALA A 389 -19.99 -21.88 -3.50
N ASP A 390 -21.29 -21.87 -3.19
CA ASP A 390 -22.36 -21.78 -4.18
C ASP A 390 -22.48 -20.35 -4.73
N VAL A 391 -21.57 -20.02 -5.63
CA VAL A 391 -21.41 -18.72 -6.29
C VAL A 391 -21.30 -18.90 -7.80
N PRO A 392 -21.65 -17.89 -8.60
CA PRO A 392 -21.56 -17.98 -10.05
C PRO A 392 -20.09 -18.12 -10.53
N PRO A 393 -19.86 -18.60 -11.76
CA PRO A 393 -18.52 -18.83 -12.31
C PRO A 393 -17.58 -17.62 -12.21
N GLN A 394 -18.13 -16.41 -12.31
CA GLN A 394 -17.42 -15.13 -12.21
C GLN A 394 -16.73 -14.93 -10.87
N LEU A 395 -17.31 -15.44 -9.77
CA LEU A 395 -16.66 -15.43 -8.45
C LEU A 395 -15.79 -16.67 -8.26
N ARG A 396 -16.22 -17.84 -8.75
CA ARG A 396 -15.48 -19.10 -8.59
C ARG A 396 -14.09 -19.10 -9.24
N GLN A 397 -13.85 -18.25 -10.23
CA GLN A 397 -12.52 -18.05 -10.82
C GLN A 397 -11.56 -17.25 -9.93
N LEU A 398 -12.08 -16.54 -8.91
CA LEU A 398 -11.27 -15.68 -8.04
C LEU A 398 -10.52 -16.52 -7.00
N LYS A 399 -9.22 -16.26 -6.88
CA LYS A 399 -8.27 -17.04 -6.09
C LYS A 399 -7.36 -16.10 -5.33
N ASP A 400 -6.97 -16.53 -4.13
CA ASP A 400 -6.04 -15.80 -3.26
C ASP A 400 -6.48 -14.35 -2.94
N CYS A 401 -7.79 -14.12 -2.93
CA CYS A 401 -8.44 -12.92 -2.46
C CYS A 401 -9.68 -13.29 -1.63
N ILE A 402 -10.14 -12.35 -0.80
CA ILE A 402 -11.42 -12.46 -0.11
C ILE A 402 -12.42 -11.56 -0.81
N VAL A 403 -13.55 -12.14 -1.22
CA VAL A 403 -14.64 -11.42 -1.88
C VAL A 403 -15.68 -11.04 -0.85
N PHE A 404 -15.93 -9.73 -0.72
CA PHE A 404 -16.90 -9.16 0.19
C PHE A 404 -18.23 -8.84 -0.53
N PRO A 405 -19.37 -8.93 0.18
CA PRO A 405 -20.67 -8.62 -0.40
C PRO A 405 -20.76 -7.14 -0.72
N SER A 406 -21.43 -6.81 -1.82
CA SER A 406 -21.69 -5.44 -2.25
C SER A 406 -23.04 -4.89 -1.78
N LYS A 407 -23.64 -5.53 -0.77
CA LYS A 407 -24.94 -5.19 -0.19
C LYS A 407 -24.96 -5.47 1.30
N GLY A 408 -25.85 -4.77 2.00
CA GLY A 408 -26.05 -4.90 3.44
C GLY A 408 -26.22 -3.55 4.14
N PRO A 409 -26.24 -3.55 5.48
CA PRO A 409 -26.26 -2.31 6.26
C PRO A 409 -24.92 -1.57 6.21
N ARG A 410 -23.79 -2.30 6.22
CA ARG A 410 -22.44 -1.74 6.33
C ARG A 410 -21.41 -2.63 5.61
N PRO A 411 -20.41 -2.10 4.90
CA PRO A 411 -19.41 -2.93 4.23
C PRO A 411 -18.46 -3.61 5.24
N HIS A 412 -18.28 -4.94 5.15
CA HIS A 412 -17.35 -5.67 6.02
C HIS A 412 -15.88 -5.15 6.02
N PRO A 413 -15.31 -4.66 4.90
CA PRO A 413 -14.00 -4.00 4.93
C PRO A 413 -13.94 -2.83 5.91
N GLU A 414 -14.98 -2.00 5.93
CA GLU A 414 -15.07 -0.82 6.78
C GLU A 414 -15.25 -1.24 8.25
N GLU A 415 -16.00 -2.30 8.51
CA GLU A 415 -16.16 -2.86 9.85
C GLU A 415 -14.82 -3.33 10.44
N CYS A 416 -13.88 -3.72 9.57
CA CYS A 416 -12.54 -4.18 9.93
C CYS A 416 -11.54 -2.99 10.05
N THR A 417 -11.69 -2.17 11.09
CA THR A 417 -10.80 -1.01 11.36
C THR A 417 -10.92 0.12 10.32
N GLY A 418 -12.10 0.37 9.76
CA GLY A 418 -12.32 1.41 8.76
C GLY A 418 -11.52 1.15 7.48
N GLY A 419 -11.45 -0.13 7.09
CA GLY A 419 -10.77 -0.55 5.87
C GLY A 419 -11.57 -0.20 4.61
N ASP A 420 -10.88 -0.21 3.48
CA ASP A 420 -11.46 -0.05 2.16
C ASP A 420 -10.97 -1.18 1.24
N LEU A 421 -11.22 -1.09 -0.06
CA LEU A 421 -10.75 -2.05 -1.05
C LEU A 421 -9.66 -1.45 -1.96
N ASP A 422 -8.90 -0.46 -1.47
CA ASP A 422 -7.84 0.22 -2.24
C ASP A 422 -6.46 -0.48 -2.22
N GLY A 423 -6.45 -1.67 -1.61
CA GLY A 423 -5.32 -2.57 -1.44
C GLY A 423 -5.14 -3.07 -0.01
N ASP A 424 -6.16 -2.95 0.83
CA ASP A 424 -6.16 -3.53 2.17
C ASP A 424 -6.07 -5.07 2.12
N MET A 425 -5.33 -5.60 3.07
CA MET A 425 -5.12 -7.03 3.26
C MET A 425 -5.83 -7.49 4.53
N PHE A 426 -6.60 -8.55 4.42
CA PHE A 426 -7.43 -9.12 5.47
C PHE A 426 -6.88 -10.47 5.90
N VAL A 427 -6.71 -10.64 7.20
CA VAL A 427 -6.38 -11.94 7.79
C VAL A 427 -7.68 -12.71 7.92
N VAL A 428 -7.76 -13.85 7.23
CA VAL A 428 -8.91 -14.76 7.20
C VAL A 428 -8.50 -16.06 7.88
N ILE A 429 -9.20 -16.42 8.95
CA ILE A 429 -8.88 -17.57 9.81
C ILE A 429 -10.06 -18.52 9.84
N TRP A 430 -9.84 -19.78 9.48
CA TRP A 430 -10.83 -20.86 9.57
C TRP A 430 -10.41 -21.98 10.53
N ASP A 431 -9.40 -21.72 11.38
CA ASP A 431 -9.12 -22.57 12.54
C ASP A 431 -10.24 -22.38 13.59
N LYS A 432 -11.01 -23.44 13.85
CA LYS A 432 -12.10 -23.43 14.84
C LYS A 432 -11.65 -23.03 16.23
N ARG A 433 -10.37 -23.23 16.59
CA ARG A 433 -9.81 -22.81 17.87
C ARG A 433 -9.72 -21.28 18.01
N LEU A 434 -9.72 -20.55 16.89
CA LEU A 434 -9.52 -19.10 16.81
C LEU A 434 -10.76 -18.33 16.33
N ILE A 435 -11.91 -18.99 16.16
CA ILE A 435 -13.16 -18.34 15.77
C ILE A 435 -13.97 -18.02 17.02
N PRO A 436 -14.15 -16.74 17.38
CA PRO A 436 -14.98 -16.36 18.52
C PRO A 436 -16.46 -16.72 18.30
N SER A 437 -17.21 -16.86 19.40
CA SER A 437 -18.66 -16.97 19.30
C SER A 437 -19.24 -15.69 18.71
N ARG A 438 -20.20 -15.80 17.80
CA ARG A 438 -20.90 -14.62 17.23
C ARG A 438 -21.55 -13.75 18.30
N ALA A 439 -21.94 -14.33 19.44
CA ALA A 439 -22.51 -13.59 20.57
C ALA A 439 -21.48 -12.75 21.35
N GLN A 440 -20.19 -13.04 21.21
CA GLN A 440 -19.08 -12.31 21.85
C GLN A 440 -18.51 -11.21 20.95
N VAL A 441 -18.79 -11.25 19.64
CA VAL A 441 -18.33 -10.22 18.70
C VAL A 441 -19.11 -8.93 18.95
N HIS A 442 -18.39 -7.87 19.28
CA HIS A 442 -18.96 -6.55 19.49
C HIS A 442 -19.32 -5.87 18.17
N GLU A 443 -20.25 -4.91 18.24
CA GLU A 443 -20.51 -4.03 17.11
C GLU A 443 -19.24 -3.29 16.65
N PRO A 444 -19.05 -3.11 15.32
CA PRO A 444 -17.91 -2.37 14.81
C PRO A 444 -17.92 -0.93 15.29
N MET A 445 -16.72 -0.39 15.47
CA MET A 445 -16.57 1.01 15.84
C MET A 445 -17.19 1.91 14.77
N ALA A 446 -18.01 2.88 15.15
CA ALA A 446 -18.44 3.92 14.22
C ALA A 446 -17.24 4.82 13.90
N PHE A 447 -16.87 4.86 12.63
CA PHE A 447 -15.90 5.83 12.12
C PHE A 447 -16.72 7.01 11.62
N ASP A 448 -16.82 8.06 12.44
CA ASP A 448 -17.42 9.32 11.99
C ASP A 448 -16.52 9.82 10.86
N GLU A 449 -17.00 9.73 9.61
CA GLU A 449 -16.34 10.43 8.52
C GLU A 449 -16.33 11.91 8.92
N ASP A 450 -15.14 12.48 8.93
CA ASP A 450 -14.96 13.90 9.19
C ASP A 450 -15.65 14.62 8.01
N THR A 451 -16.94 14.89 8.13
CA THR A 451 -17.61 16.01 7.48
C THR A 451 -17.06 17.28 8.12
N GLY A 452 -15.73 17.42 8.09
CA GLY A 452 -15.10 18.72 8.03
C GLY A 452 -15.64 19.34 6.75
N GLY A 453 -16.80 19.96 6.87
CA GLY A 453 -17.27 20.90 5.88
C GLY A 453 -16.10 21.81 5.57
N ASP A 454 -15.98 22.21 4.30
CA ASP A 454 -15.14 23.31 3.91
C ASP A 454 -15.30 24.40 4.96
N THR A 455 -14.31 24.51 5.86
CA THR A 455 -14.18 25.69 6.69
C THR A 455 -14.15 26.81 5.68
N SER A 456 -15.15 27.71 5.81
CA SER A 456 -15.38 28.98 5.11
C SER A 456 -14.27 29.40 4.14
N PRO A 457 -14.58 30.02 2.98
CA PRO A 457 -13.61 30.34 1.92
C PRO A 457 -12.45 31.22 2.44
N GLU A 458 -11.50 30.60 3.10
CA GLU A 458 -10.22 31.15 3.49
C GLU A 458 -9.33 30.98 2.26
N GLU A 459 -8.65 32.08 1.94
CA GLU A 459 -7.83 32.32 0.77
C GLU A 459 -7.21 31.05 0.18
N ARG A 460 -7.24 30.92 -1.15
CA ARG A 460 -6.53 29.85 -1.88
C ARG A 460 -5.06 29.84 -1.43
N ASN A 461 -4.75 29.00 -0.45
CA ASN A 461 -3.40 28.84 0.05
C ASN A 461 -2.54 28.39 -1.13
N THR A 462 -1.48 29.15 -1.40
CA THR A 462 -0.45 28.79 -2.38
C THR A 462 0.18 27.45 -1.99
N THR A 463 0.70 26.70 -2.96
CA THR A 463 1.33 25.40 -2.68
C THR A 463 2.50 25.51 -1.69
N SER A 464 3.22 26.64 -1.69
CA SER A 464 4.25 26.95 -0.68
C SER A 464 3.67 27.03 0.74
N GLN A 465 2.52 27.69 0.93
CA GLN A 465 1.83 27.74 2.22
C GLN A 465 1.33 26.36 2.66
N ARG A 466 0.84 25.54 1.72
CA ARG A 466 0.45 24.15 2.01
C ARG A 466 1.66 23.31 2.43
N MET A 467 2.76 23.35 1.68
CA MET A 467 4.01 22.63 2.01
C MET A 467 4.60 23.08 3.35
N THR A 468 4.45 24.35 3.71
CA THR A 468 4.87 24.88 5.02
C THR A 468 3.99 24.36 6.15
N GLN A 469 2.66 24.36 5.99
CA GLN A 469 1.72 23.77 6.94
C GLN A 469 1.96 22.27 7.11
N VAL A 470 2.25 21.58 6.02
CA VAL A 470 2.66 20.17 5.99
C VAL A 470 3.91 19.92 6.81
N TRP A 471 4.95 20.72 6.59
CA TRP A 471 6.21 20.59 7.32
C TRP A 471 5.99 20.83 8.81
N LEU A 472 5.18 21.84 9.17
CA LEU A 472 4.79 22.09 10.56
C LEU A 472 4.01 20.91 11.17
N ILE A 473 3.06 20.32 10.45
CA ILE A 473 2.33 19.13 10.90
C ILE A 473 3.31 17.98 11.17
N PHE A 474 4.15 17.62 10.21
CA PHE A 474 5.09 16.50 10.35
C PHE A 474 6.16 16.72 11.43
N THR A 475 6.60 17.97 11.61
CA THR A 475 7.70 18.31 12.53
C THR A 475 7.21 18.45 13.97
N PHE A 476 5.97 18.93 14.18
CA PHE A 476 5.45 19.27 15.51
C PHE A 476 4.28 18.40 16.01
N THR A 477 3.70 17.52 15.19
CA THR A 477 2.79 16.49 15.74
C THR A 477 3.58 15.31 16.27
N PRO A 478 3.39 14.90 17.55
CA PRO A 478 4.00 13.68 18.05
C PRO A 478 3.52 12.51 17.18
N SER A 479 4.48 11.75 16.66
CA SER A 479 4.23 10.63 15.74
C SER A 479 3.18 9.66 16.31
N ARG A 480 2.34 9.09 15.44
CA ARG A 480 1.41 7.97 15.75
C ARG A 480 2.06 6.92 16.63
N THR A 481 3.36 6.70 16.46
CA THR A 481 4.18 5.78 17.25
C THR A 481 4.19 6.11 18.75
N ILE A 482 4.32 7.38 19.15
CA ILE A 482 4.36 7.78 20.57
C ILE A 482 3.01 7.51 21.24
N PHE A 483 1.92 7.81 20.55
CA PHE A 483 0.57 7.57 21.06
C PHE A 483 0.23 6.07 21.10
N LEU A 484 0.61 5.29 20.08
CA LEU A 484 0.48 3.82 20.10
C LEU A 484 1.29 3.17 21.22
N VAL A 485 2.49 3.70 21.51
CA VAL A 485 3.31 3.27 22.65
C VAL A 485 2.61 3.61 23.98
N LEU A 486 2.04 4.81 24.12
CA LEU A 486 1.26 5.20 25.29
C LEU A 486 0.01 4.33 25.47
N LEU A 487 -0.74 4.09 24.40
CA LEU A 487 -1.94 3.23 24.42
C LEU A 487 -1.57 1.80 24.84
N ARG A 488 -0.49 1.24 24.26
CA ARG A 488 0.06 -0.07 24.65
C ARG A 488 0.47 -0.10 26.13
N THR A 489 1.12 0.97 26.61
CA THR A 489 1.60 1.05 27.99
C THR A 489 0.43 1.18 28.98
N LEU A 490 -0.63 1.89 28.57
CA LEU A 490 -1.85 2.04 29.37
C LEU A 490 -2.65 0.75 29.40
N THR A 491 -2.86 0.08 28.26
CA THR A 491 -3.61 -1.20 28.19
C THR A 491 -2.92 -2.33 28.97
N LEU A 492 -1.58 -2.31 29.05
CA LEU A 492 -0.82 -3.26 29.87
C LEU A 492 -0.85 -2.96 31.38
N ARG A 493 -1.16 -1.72 31.80
CA ARG A 493 -1.06 -1.29 33.21
C ARG A 493 -2.40 -1.21 33.95
N PHE A 494 -3.52 -1.10 33.25
CA PHE A 494 -4.84 -0.99 33.87
C PHE A 494 -5.73 -2.15 33.42
N ALA A 495 -6.36 -2.84 34.37
CA ALA A 495 -7.32 -3.91 34.11
C ALA A 495 -8.36 -3.44 33.07
N ILE A 496 -8.55 -4.30 32.06
CA ILE A 496 -9.07 -4.04 30.70
C ILE A 496 -10.42 -3.31 30.68
N HIS A 497 -11.28 -3.54 31.69
CA HIS A 497 -12.66 -3.05 31.69
C HIS A 497 -12.81 -1.52 31.91
N ARG A 498 -11.89 -0.84 32.61
CA ARG A 498 -12.00 0.62 32.85
C ARG A 498 -11.39 1.48 31.73
N MET A 499 -10.71 0.87 30.76
CA MET A 499 -10.06 1.56 29.64
C MET A 499 -10.87 1.59 28.35
N MET A 500 -11.86 0.73 28.17
CA MET A 500 -12.71 0.73 26.97
C MET A 500 -13.37 2.09 26.73
N GLU A 501 -13.89 2.75 27.78
CA GLU A 501 -14.42 4.12 27.66
C GLU A 501 -13.37 5.17 27.29
N ALA A 502 -12.13 5.02 27.76
CA ALA A 502 -11.04 5.96 27.47
C ALA A 502 -10.45 5.75 26.07
N SER A 503 -10.31 4.51 25.61
CA SER A 503 -9.86 4.14 24.26
C SER A 503 -10.91 4.55 23.21
N MET A 504 -12.20 4.32 23.48
CA MET A 504 -13.30 4.80 22.62
C MET A 504 -13.33 6.33 22.50
N LYS A 505 -13.14 7.07 23.60
CA LYS A 505 -13.08 8.54 23.58
C LYS A 505 -11.82 9.08 22.90
N THR A 506 -10.67 8.42 23.05
CA THR A 506 -9.39 8.88 22.46
C THR A 506 -9.22 8.51 20.99
N ARG A 507 -9.89 7.45 20.49
CA ARG A 507 -9.89 7.10 19.06
C ARG A 507 -10.88 7.94 18.26
N LYS A 508 -12.01 8.38 18.84
CA LYS A 508 -12.84 9.47 18.25
C LYS A 508 -12.03 10.74 17.98
N PHE A 509 -11.06 11.05 18.85
CA PHE A 509 -10.11 12.16 18.66
C PHE A 509 -9.14 11.98 17.48
N TRP A 510 -9.01 10.78 16.91
CA TRP A 510 -8.10 10.50 15.79
C TRP A 510 -8.67 10.94 14.43
N HIS A 511 -9.98 10.81 14.23
CA HIS A 511 -10.66 11.28 13.02
C HIS A 511 -10.75 12.81 12.98
N VAL A 512 -10.84 13.47 14.13
CA VAL A 512 -10.89 14.93 14.26
C VAL A 512 -9.46 15.50 14.28
N SER A 513 -8.81 15.58 13.12
CA SER A 513 -7.52 16.26 12.96
C SER A 513 -7.68 17.61 12.24
N VAL A 514 -8.35 18.54 12.93
CA VAL A 514 -8.19 20.00 12.78
C VAL A 514 -7.82 20.53 14.17
N PRO A 515 -6.85 21.45 14.32
CA PRO A 515 -6.17 21.69 15.60
C PRO A 515 -7.10 22.40 16.59
N ASN A 516 -7.86 21.66 17.37
CA ASN A 516 -8.61 22.24 18.46
C ASN A 516 -7.74 22.34 19.72
N LYS A 517 -7.77 23.53 20.33
CA LYS A 517 -7.11 23.92 21.59
C LYS A 517 -7.30 22.93 22.76
N LEU A 518 -8.26 22.00 22.64
CA LEU A 518 -8.54 20.94 23.60
C LEU A 518 -7.41 19.88 23.68
N THR A 519 -6.73 19.55 22.57
CA THR A 519 -5.67 18.53 22.56
C THR A 519 -4.46 18.98 23.40
N VAL A 520 -4.12 20.27 23.33
CA VAL A 520 -3.10 20.90 24.18
C VAL A 520 -3.53 20.97 25.65
N PHE A 521 -4.83 21.16 25.91
CA PHE A 521 -5.39 21.20 27.26
C PHE A 521 -5.38 19.82 27.94
N VAL A 522 -5.74 18.76 27.21
CA VAL A 522 -5.72 17.37 27.71
C VAL A 522 -4.28 16.91 27.98
N LEU A 523 -3.33 17.21 27.08
CA LEU A 523 -1.90 16.93 27.30
C LEU A 523 -1.33 17.70 28.49
N LYS A 524 -1.70 18.97 28.70
CA LYS A 524 -1.31 19.74 29.92
C LYS A 524 -1.89 19.15 31.20
N LYS A 525 -3.10 18.57 31.16
CA LYS A 525 -3.74 17.96 32.32
C LYS A 525 -3.12 16.59 32.66
N ILE A 526 -2.76 15.81 31.65
CA ILE A 526 -2.05 14.54 31.79
C ILE A 526 -0.61 14.76 32.29
N LEU A 527 0.09 15.77 31.77
CA LEU A 527 1.43 16.14 32.25
C LEU A 527 1.43 16.69 33.68
N ARG A 528 0.35 17.38 34.11
CA ARG A 528 0.18 17.80 35.51
C ARG A 528 -0.10 16.62 36.45
N LEU A 529 -0.83 15.60 36.00
CA LEU A 529 -1.06 14.37 36.75
C LEU A 529 0.18 13.47 36.85
N TYR A 530 1.17 13.66 35.97
CA TYR A 530 2.46 12.97 36.02
C TYR A 530 3.53 13.71 36.83
N ALA A 531 3.28 14.99 37.19
CA ALA A 531 4.20 15.84 37.94
C ALA A 531 3.82 15.98 39.43
N THR A 532 2.79 15.27 39.88
CA THR A 532 2.39 15.04 41.28
C THR A 532 2.37 13.55 41.52
#